data_AF-A0A7J3QTA6-F1
#
_entry.id   AF-A0A7J3QTA6-F1
#
_cell.length_a   1.000
_cell.length_b   1.000
_cell.length_c   1.000
_cell.angle_alpha   90.00
_cell.angle_beta   90.00
_cell.angle_gamma   90.00
#
_symmetry.space_group_name_H-M   'P 1'
#
loop_
_entity.id
_entity.type
_entity.pdbx_description
1 polymer ?
#
loop_
_entity_poly.entity_id
_entity_poly.type
_entity_poly.pdbx_seq_one_letter_code
_entity_poly.pdbx_strand_id
1 'polypeptide(L)'
;MVSKDQSIGGAIFLICVVIAIIYTLIVFLPTQTLGVFGFVVNETEVRIWAVVIPVFIAFIAIMGIGAWIGWTMATTPPPKPIEEITSEIEEEEKKEEKEAETAKES
;
A
#
# COMPACT_ATOMS: atom_id res chain seq x y z
N MET A 1 0.21 -26.12 21.63
CA MET A 1 -0.54 -24.85 21.68
C MET A 1 0.04 -23.98 20.57
N VAL A 2 -0.63 -23.92 19.41
CA VAL A 2 -0.16 -23.06 18.31
C VAL A 2 -0.22 -21.61 18.80
N SER A 3 0.85 -20.86 18.61
CA SER A 3 0.87 -19.42 18.91
C SER A 3 -0.29 -18.75 18.19
N LYS A 4 -0.96 -17.81 18.86
CA LYS A 4 -2.07 -17.04 18.25
C LYS A 4 -1.64 -16.43 16.91
N ASP A 5 -0.38 -16.00 16.81
CA ASP A 5 0.19 -15.41 15.59
C ASP A 5 0.39 -16.45 14.48
N GLN A 6 0.77 -17.68 14.83
CA GLN A 6 0.91 -18.77 13.86
C GLN A 6 -0.45 -19.27 13.36
N SER A 7 -1.50 -19.25 14.20
CA SER A 7 -2.87 -19.53 13.76
C SER A 7 -3.37 -18.47 12.78
N ILE A 8 -3.09 -17.18 13.04
CA ILE A 8 -3.49 -16.08 12.16
C ILE A 8 -2.76 -16.18 10.82
N GLY A 9 -1.44 -16.36 10.84
CA GLY A 9 -0.65 -16.55 9.63
C GLY A 9 -1.09 -17.77 8.82
N GLY A 10 -1.36 -18.89 9.49
CA GLY A 10 -1.88 -20.11 8.86
C GLY A 10 -3.26 -19.92 8.23
N ALA A 11 -4.17 -19.20 8.90
CA ALA A 11 -5.49 -18.90 8.36
C ALA A 11 -5.41 -18.02 7.10
N ILE A 12 -4.58 -16.98 7.12
CA ILE A 12 -4.38 -16.09 5.96
C ILE A 12 -3.79 -16.88 4.79
N PHE A 13 -2.77 -17.70 5.02
CA PHE A 13 -2.17 -18.53 3.98
C PHE A 13 -3.20 -19.46 3.34
N LEU A 14 -4.02 -20.13 4.15
CA LEU A 14 -5.04 -21.06 3.67
C LEU A 14 -6.08 -20.32 2.81
N ILE A 15 -6.53 -19.15 3.24
CA ILE A 15 -7.44 -18.30 2.47
C ILE A 15 -6.81 -17.89 1.12
N CYS A 16 -5.55 -17.43 1.12
CA CYS A 16 -4.86 -17.06 -0.11
C CYS A 16 -4.73 -18.24 -1.08
N VAL A 17 -4.39 -19.43 -0.58
CA VAL A 17 -4.31 -20.65 -1.40
C VAL A 17 -5.67 -21.00 -2.00
N VAL A 18 -6.74 -20.95 -1.20
CA VAL A 18 -8.10 -21.21 -1.67
C VAL A 18 -8.50 -20.24 -2.77
N ILE A 19 -8.25 -18.93 -2.57
CA ILE A 19 -8.53 -17.91 -3.58
C ILE A 19 -7.73 -18.16 -4.86
N ALA A 20 -6.44 -18.52 -4.76
CA ALA A 20 -5.60 -18.83 -5.91
C ALA A 20 -6.11 -20.03 -6.71
N ILE A 21 -6.57 -21.07 -6.02
CA ILE A 21 -7.17 -22.25 -6.66
C ILE A 21 -8.47 -21.85 -7.38
N ILE A 22 -9.39 -21.16 -6.69
CA ILE A 22 -10.66 -20.71 -7.26
C ILE A 22 -10.42 -19.83 -8.49
N TYR A 23 -9.52 -18.85 -8.39
CA TYR A 23 -9.15 -17.98 -9.50
C TYR A 23 -8.64 -18.77 -10.71
N THR A 24 -7.73 -19.71 -10.47
CA THR A 24 -7.19 -20.58 -11.52
C THR A 24 -8.31 -21.37 -12.20
N LEU A 25 -9.22 -21.95 -11.41
CA LEU A 25 -10.34 -22.70 -11.95
C LEU A 25 -11.28 -21.82 -12.78
N ILE A 26 -11.55 -20.57 -12.38
CA ILE A 26 -12.37 -19.62 -13.15
C ILE A 26 -11.70 -19.26 -14.49
N VAL A 27 -10.38 -19.04 -14.51
CA VAL A 27 -9.65 -18.67 -15.72
C VAL A 27 -9.54 -19.83 -16.71
N PHE A 28 -9.33 -21.06 -16.24
CA PHE A 28 -9.13 -22.23 -17.10
C PHE A 28 -10.41 -22.97 -17.45
N LEU A 29 -11.40 -23.01 -16.54
CA LEU A 29 -12.65 -23.76 -16.66
C LEU A 29 -13.87 -22.91 -16.24
N PRO A 30 -14.14 -21.77 -16.92
CA PRO A 30 -15.19 -20.83 -16.51
C PRO A 30 -16.59 -21.44 -16.54
N THR A 31 -16.94 -22.24 -17.55
CA THR A 31 -18.28 -22.86 -17.65
C THR A 31 -18.49 -23.97 -16.64
N GLN A 32 -17.48 -24.80 -16.37
CA GLN A 32 -17.60 -25.88 -15.40
C GLN A 32 -17.64 -25.32 -13.97
N THR A 33 -16.89 -24.26 -13.69
CA THR A 33 -16.90 -23.64 -12.36
C THR A 33 -18.17 -22.86 -12.10
N LEU A 34 -18.51 -21.89 -12.96
CA LEU A 34 -19.67 -21.02 -12.79
C LEU A 34 -20.99 -21.74 -13.13
N GLY A 35 -20.95 -22.74 -14.00
CA GLY A 35 -22.10 -23.58 -14.34
C GLY A 35 -22.53 -24.51 -13.21
N VAL A 36 -21.63 -24.94 -12.31
CA VAL A 36 -22.00 -25.67 -11.07
C VAL A 36 -22.89 -24.81 -10.18
N PHE A 37 -22.69 -23.50 -10.21
CA PHE A 37 -23.54 -22.53 -9.50
C PHE A 37 -24.79 -22.11 -10.31
N GLY A 38 -25.02 -22.70 -11.49
CA GLY A 38 -26.21 -22.44 -12.32
C GLY A 38 -26.11 -21.19 -13.21
N PHE A 39 -24.94 -20.57 -13.33
CA PHE A 39 -24.76 -19.39 -14.20
C PHE A 39 -24.45 -19.81 -15.64
N VAL A 40 -25.22 -19.27 -16.58
CA VAL A 40 -24.91 -19.34 -18.01
C VAL A 40 -24.03 -18.16 -18.35
N VAL A 41 -22.76 -18.43 -18.64
CA VAL A 41 -21.75 -17.39 -18.89
C VAL A 41 -21.04 -17.64 -20.21
N ASN A 42 -20.64 -16.55 -20.87
CA ASN A 42 -19.81 -16.62 -22.06
C ASN A 42 -18.34 -16.82 -21.63
N GLU A 43 -17.75 -17.97 -21.98
CA GLU A 43 -16.39 -18.35 -21.54
C GLU A 43 -15.33 -17.31 -21.91
N THR A 44 -15.43 -16.76 -23.11
CA THR A 44 -14.46 -15.80 -23.63
C THR A 44 -14.51 -14.51 -22.84
N GLU A 45 -15.71 -14.02 -22.57
CA GLU A 45 -15.93 -12.77 -21.84
C GLU A 45 -15.46 -12.91 -20.38
N VAL A 46 -15.86 -13.97 -19.69
CA VAL A 46 -15.43 -14.22 -18.30
C VAL A 46 -13.91 -14.30 -18.20
N ARG A 47 -13.26 -15.02 -19.12
CA ARG A 47 -11.80 -15.16 -19.10
C ARG A 47 -11.09 -13.83 -19.31
N ILE A 48 -11.58 -13.01 -20.23
CA ILE A 48 -11.03 -11.66 -20.47
C ILE A 48 -11.18 -10.82 -19.21
N TRP A 49 -12.39 -10.71 -18.65
CA TRP A 49 -12.63 -9.87 -17.47
C TRP A 49 -11.91 -10.37 -16.21
N ALA A 50 -11.80 -11.69 -16.03
CA ALA A 50 -11.07 -12.29 -14.91
C ALA A 50 -9.56 -11.95 -14.93
N VAL A 51 -8.98 -11.65 -16.10
CA VAL A 51 -7.58 -11.21 -16.21
C VAL A 51 -7.48 -9.69 -16.24
N VAL A 52 -8.36 -9.02 -16.98
CA VAL A 52 -8.36 -7.56 -17.12
C VAL A 52 -8.54 -6.87 -15.77
N ILE A 53 -9.45 -7.33 -14.92
CA ILE A 53 -9.74 -6.66 -13.64
C ILE A 53 -8.51 -6.66 -12.70
N PRO A 54 -7.87 -7.81 -12.37
CA PRO A 54 -6.68 -7.80 -11.51
C PRO A 54 -5.52 -6.99 -12.08
N VAL A 55 -5.27 -7.13 -13.40
CA VAL A 55 -4.19 -6.39 -14.08
C VAL A 55 -4.46 -4.89 -14.04
N PHE A 56 -5.69 -4.48 -14.29
CA PHE A 56 -6.10 -3.08 -14.23
C PHE A 56 -5.94 -2.50 -12.82
N ILE A 57 -6.36 -3.22 -11.78
CA ILE A 57 -6.21 -2.79 -10.38
C ILE A 57 -4.71 -2.63 -10.04
N ALA A 58 -3.87 -3.60 -10.41
CA ALA A 58 -2.43 -3.52 -10.19
C ALA A 58 -1.81 -2.32 -10.92
N PHE A 59 -2.22 -2.08 -12.17
CA PHE A 59 -1.76 -0.95 -12.96
C PHE A 59 -2.16 0.40 -12.33
N ILE A 60 -3.43 0.56 -11.92
CA ILE A 60 -3.92 1.77 -11.25
C ILE A 60 -3.19 1.99 -9.92
N ALA A 61 -2.89 0.95 -9.15
CA ALA A 61 -2.10 1.08 -7.92
C ALA A 61 -0.70 1.64 -8.18
N ILE A 62 0.00 1.12 -9.20
CA ILE A 62 1.32 1.61 -9.60
C ILE A 62 1.25 3.07 -10.09
N MET A 63 0.26 3.39 -10.93
CA MET A 63 0.05 4.75 -11.42
C MET A 63 -0.35 5.72 -10.31
N GLY A 64 -1.14 5.28 -9.33
CA GLY A 64 -1.48 6.06 -8.14
C GLY A 64 -0.25 6.43 -7.31
N ILE A 65 0.67 5.48 -7.11
CA ILE A 65 1.94 5.74 -6.42
C ILE A 65 2.77 6.76 -7.22
N GLY A 66 2.93 6.57 -8.53
CA GLY A 66 3.68 7.49 -9.38
C GLY A 66 3.08 8.90 -9.41
N ALA A 67 1.76 9.00 -9.50
CA ALA A 67 1.03 10.27 -9.44
C ALA A 67 1.21 10.96 -8.08
N TRP A 68 1.17 10.21 -6.98
CA TRP A 68 1.42 10.75 -5.64
C TRP A 68 2.84 11.29 -5.50
N ILE A 69 3.86 10.54 -5.94
CA ILE A 69 5.25 11.00 -5.93
C ILE A 69 5.41 12.27 -6.78
N GLY A 70 4.88 12.24 -8.01
CA GLY A 70 4.90 13.40 -8.91
C GLY A 70 4.21 14.62 -8.32
N TRP A 71 3.07 14.42 -7.64
CA TRP A 71 2.36 15.47 -6.93
C TRP A 71 3.20 16.07 -5.80
N THR A 72 3.85 15.24 -4.98
CA THR A 72 4.74 15.74 -3.92
C THR A 72 5.91 16.54 -4.48
N MET A 73 6.59 16.07 -5.53
CA MET A 73 7.69 16.83 -6.14
C MET A 73 7.24 18.15 -6.79
N ALA A 74 6.05 18.18 -7.39
CA ALA A 74 5.51 19.39 -8.00
C ALA A 74 5.06 20.43 -6.95
N THR A 75 4.66 19.98 -5.77
CA THR A 75 4.13 20.84 -4.70
C THR A 75 5.13 21.12 -3.58
N THR A 76 6.26 20.41 -3.52
CA THR A 76 7.37 20.75 -2.64
C THR A 76 8.26 21.80 -3.29
N PRO A 77 8.29 23.04 -2.80
CA PRO A 77 9.32 23.99 -3.21
C PRO A 77 10.70 23.40 -2.90
N PRO A 78 11.70 23.65 -3.76
CA PRO A 78 13.04 23.11 -3.56
C PRO A 78 13.52 23.43 -2.14
N PRO A 79 14.07 22.45 -1.41
CA PRO A 79 14.50 22.64 -0.03
C PRO A 79 15.42 23.86 0.04
N LYS A 80 15.14 24.76 0.99
CA LYS A 80 15.97 25.95 1.21
C LYS A 80 17.43 25.52 1.45
N PRO A 81 18.42 26.31 0.99
CA PRO A 81 19.83 26.01 1.22
C PRO A 81 20.10 25.75 2.71
N ILE A 82 20.90 24.73 2.98
CA ILE A 82 21.16 24.16 4.30
C ILE A 82 21.66 25.21 5.31
N GLU A 83 22.32 26.27 4.82
CA GLU A 83 22.88 27.35 5.64
C GLU A 83 21.84 28.10 6.48
N GLU A 84 20.65 28.40 5.93
CA GLU A 84 19.60 29.12 6.67
C GLU A 84 18.94 28.25 7.76
N ILE A 85 18.80 26.94 7.50
CA ILE A 85 18.18 25.99 8.43
C ILE A 85 19.12 25.70 9.61
N THR A 86 20.43 25.60 9.35
CA THR A 86 21.42 25.45 10.43
C THR A 86 21.50 26.69 11.32
N SER A 87 21.40 27.90 10.75
CA SER A 87 21.42 29.13 11.55
C SER A 87 20.16 29.31 12.41
N GLU A 88 18.98 28.92 11.89
CA GLU A 88 17.72 29.00 12.64
C GLU A 88 17.69 27.96 13.79
N ILE A 89 18.17 26.73 13.55
CA ILE A 89 18.27 25.68 14.59
C ILE A 89 19.29 26.05 15.67
N GLU A 90 20.46 26.59 15.31
CA GLU A 90 21.46 27.04 16.28
C GLU A 90 20.97 28.23 17.11
N GLU A 91 20.17 29.13 16.54
CA GLU A 91 19.56 30.24 17.28
C GLU A 91 18.44 29.78 18.22
N GLU A 92 17.65 28.78 17.84
CA GLU A 92 16.64 28.17 18.71
C GLU A 92 17.26 27.37 19.85
N GLU A 93 18.28 26.53 19.59
CA GLU A 93 19.02 25.81 20.65
C GLU A 93 19.67 26.79 21.65
N LYS A 94 20.27 27.89 21.18
CA LYS A 94 20.86 28.92 22.06
C LYS A 94 19.82 29.65 22.91
N LYS A 95 18.59 29.81 22.43
CA LYS A 95 17.50 30.41 23.21
C LYS A 95 17.00 29.45 24.28
N GLU A 96 16.79 28.19 23.92
CA GLU A 96 16.36 27.15 24.87
C GLU A 96 17.41 26.92 25.97
N GLU A 97 18.69 26.94 25.64
CA GLU A 97 19.78 26.76 26.60
C GLU A 97 19.87 27.93 27.59
N LYS A 98 19.69 29.18 27.11
CA LYS A 98 19.63 30.37 27.97
C LYS A 98 18.40 30.41 28.87
N GLU A 99 17.24 30.01 28.38
CA GLU A 99 16.02 29.92 29.21
C GLU A 99 16.15 28.82 30.28
N ALA A 100 16.80 27.70 29.97
CA ALA A 100 17.06 26.62 30.92
C ALA A 100 18.11 26.99 31.99
N GLU A 101 19.09 27.83 31.68
CA GLU A 101 20.10 28.33 32.63
C GLU A 101 19.49 29.37 33.59
N THR A 102 18.69 30.31 33.05
CA THR A 102 18.00 31.33 33.85
C THR A 102 16.97 30.74 34.81
N ALA A 103 16.33 29.62 34.44
CA ALA A 103 15.38 28.89 35.29
C ALA A 103 16.04 28.04 36.39
N LYS A 104 17.35 27.76 36.30
CA LYS A 104 18.12 27.01 37.33
C LYS A 104 18.83 27.91 38.33
N GLU A 105 19.03 29.19 38.00
CA GLU A 105 19.62 30.22 38.87
C GLU A 105 18.57 31.02 39.67
N SER A 106 17.27 30.75 39.46
CA SER A 106 16.13 31.39 40.16
C SER A 106 15.58 30.54 41.30
#